data_AF-A0A3D2P9H0-F1
#
_entry.id   AF-A0A3D2P9H0-F1
#
_cell.length_a   1.000
_cell.length_b   1.000
_cell.length_c   1.000
_cell.angle_alpha   90.00
_cell.angle_beta   90.00
_cell.angle_gamma   90.00
#
_symmetry.space_group_name_H-M   'P 1'
#
loop_
_entity.id
_entity.type
_entity.pdbx_description
1 polymer ?
#
loop_
_entity_poly.entity_id
_entity_poly.type
_entity_poly.pdbx_seq_one_letter_code
_entity_poly.pdbx_strand_id
1 'polypeptide(L)' 'MDRTQKREMVDQLSSVFSQTGVVVVAHYAGLTVADMTDLRGQIREAGADFKVVKNRLAKIALDGTPMQGISEKFVGPT' A
#
# COMPACT_ATOMS: atom_id res chain seq x y z
N MET A 1 -4.52 -15.57 8.45
CA MET A 1 -4.45 -15.31 7.00
C MET A 1 -4.00 -16.57 6.31
N ASP A 2 -4.90 -17.14 5.53
CA ASP A 2 -4.63 -18.32 4.73
C ASP A 2 -3.73 -17.98 3.53
N ARG A 3 -3.04 -18.97 2.95
CA ARG A 3 -2.13 -18.73 1.80
C ARG A 3 -2.87 -18.19 0.59
N THR A 4 -4.14 -18.56 0.42
CA THR A 4 -5.01 -18.13 -0.68
C THR A 4 -5.32 -16.63 -0.59
N GLN A 5 -5.74 -16.15 0.59
CA GLN A 5 -6.02 -14.72 0.82
C GLN A 5 -4.80 -13.82 0.59
N LYS A 6 -3.60 -14.31 0.93
CA LYS A 6 -2.36 -13.56 0.68
C LYS A 6 -2.05 -13.44 -0.80
N ARG A 7 -2.34 -14.46 -1.60
CA ARG A 7 -2.18 -14.40 -3.07
C ARG A 7 -3.16 -13.42 -3.68
N GLU A 8 -4.45 -13.52 -3.34
CA GLU A 8 -5.47 -12.59 -3.84
C GLU A 8 -5.11 -11.13 -3.51
N MET A 9 -4.59 -10.88 -2.31
CA MET A 9 -4.16 -9.54 -1.91
C MET A 9 -2.94 -9.06 -2.71
N VAL A 10 -1.99 -9.94 -3.02
CA VAL A 10 -0.84 -9.62 -3.89
C VAL A 10 -1.28 -9.33 -5.31
N ASP A 11 -2.20 -10.12 -5.87
CA ASP A 11 -2.72 -9.93 -7.22
C ASP A 11 -3.49 -8.61 -7.35
N GLN A 12 -4.33 -8.30 -6.35
CA GLN A 12 -5.01 -7.00 -6.26
C GLN A 12 -4.01 -5.84 -6.19
N LEU A 13 -2.95 -5.97 -5.39
CA LEU A 13 -1.93 -4.92 -5.27
C LEU A 13 -1.15 -4.73 -6.56
N SER A 14 -0.78 -5.81 -7.24
CA SER A 14 -0.08 -5.75 -8.53
C SER A 14 -0.94 -5.06 -9.60
N SER A 15 -2.25 -5.36 -9.62
CA SER A 15 -3.21 -4.68 -10.50
C SER A 15 -3.31 -3.18 -10.19
N VAL A 16 -3.42 -2.81 -8.91
CA VAL A 16 -3.43 -1.40 -8.47
C VAL A 16 -2.13 -0.71 -8.86
N PHE A 17 -0.96 -1.29 -8.58
CA PHE A 17 0.33 -0.71 -8.95
C PHE A 17 0.53 -0.57 -10.46
N SER A 18 -0.10 -1.44 -11.26
CA SER A 18 -0.06 -1.35 -12.73
C SER A 18 -1.00 -0.27 -13.29
N GLN A 19 -2.13 -0.02 -12.63
CA GLN A 19 -3.11 1.00 -13.04
C GLN A 19 -2.80 2.40 -12.50
N THR A 20 -2.09 2.50 -11.39
CA THR A 20 -1.84 3.77 -10.70
C THR A 20 -0.51 4.36 -11.12
N GLY A 21 -0.52 5.60 -11.63
CA GLY A 21 0.70 6.29 -12.08
C GLY A 21 1.61 6.78 -10.95
N VAL A 22 1.08 6.92 -9.72
CA VAL A 22 1.83 7.44 -8.56
C VAL A 22 1.52 6.61 -7.33
N VAL A 23 2.57 6.17 -6.63
CA VAL A 23 2.48 5.45 -5.36
C VAL A 23 3.16 6.27 -4.29
N VAL A 24 2.42 6.62 -3.24
CA VAL A 24 2.95 7.34 -2.07
C VAL A 24 3.11 6.36 -0.92
N VAL A 25 4.34 6.23 -0.41
CA VAL A 25 4.64 5.44 0.78
C VAL A 25 4.78 6.40 1.96
N ALA A 26 3.97 6.22 3.00
CA ALA A 26 3.97 7.07 4.18
C ALA A 26 4.16 6.21 5.44
N HIS A 27 4.97 6.68 6.38
CA HIS A 27 5.10 6.08 7.69
C HIS A 27 4.02 6.64 8.61
N TYR A 28 3.11 5.78 9.07
CA TYR A 28 1.98 6.20 9.93
C TYR A 28 2.22 5.92 11.43
N ALA A 29 3.44 5.53 11.83
CA ALA A 29 3.75 5.26 13.23
C ALA A 29 3.70 6.54 14.07
N GLY A 30 2.76 6.58 15.01
CA GLY A 30 2.52 7.73 15.89
C GLY A 30 1.21 8.47 15.64
N LEU A 31 0.47 8.14 14.57
CA LEU A 31 -0.86 8.70 14.33
C LEU A 31 -1.92 7.99 15.18
N THR A 32 -2.87 8.76 15.70
CA THR A 32 -4.04 8.19 16.36
C THR A 32 -5.03 7.68 15.33
N VAL A 33 -6.00 6.86 15.77
CA VAL A 33 -7.07 6.37 14.90
C VAL A 33 -7.91 7.52 14.32
N ALA A 34 -8.06 8.62 15.07
CA ALA A 34 -8.76 9.81 14.61
C ALA A 34 -8.01 10.46 13.43
N ASP A 35 -6.70 10.70 13.58
CA ASP A 35 -5.87 11.32 12.54
C ASP A 35 -5.85 10.46 11.26
N MET A 36 -5.81 9.12 11.41
CA MET A 36 -5.88 8.18 10.27
C MET A 36 -7.24 8.21 9.57
N THR A 37 -8.32 8.47 10.30
CA THR A 37 -9.67 8.56 9.74
C THR A 37 -9.82 9.84 8.93
N ASP A 38 -9.33 10.96 9.46
CA ASP A 38 -9.35 12.25 8.78
C ASP A 38 -8.49 12.23 7.51
N LEU A 39 -7.28 11.67 7.60
CA LEU A 39 -6.39 11.49 6.44
C LEU A 39 -7.04 10.63 5.35
N ARG A 40 -7.72 9.54 5.74
CA ARG A 40 -8.45 8.68 4.79
C ARG A 40 -9.61 9.44 4.14
N GLY A 41 -10.27 10.35 4.86
CA GLY A 41 -11.30 11.23 4.31
C GLY A 41 -10.74 12.15 3.24
N GLN A 42 -9.67 12.88 3.55
CA GLN A 42 -9.01 13.81 2.63
C GLN A 42 -8.48 13.10 1.37
N ILE A 43 -7.90 11.92 1.53
CA ILE A 43 -7.39 11.11 0.41
C ILE A 43 -8.54 10.67 -0.52
N ARG A 44 -9.70 10.30 0.05
CA ARG A 44 -10.89 9.96 -0.74
C ARG A 44 -11.46 11.16 -1.48
N GLU A 45 -11.48 12.34 -0.86
CA GLU A 45 -11.89 13.57 -1.54
C GLU A 45 -10.96 13.92 -2.70
N ALA A 46 -9.67 13.64 -2.56
CA ALA A 46 -8.68 13.77 -3.63
C ALA A 46 -8.76 12.66 -4.70
N GLY A 47 -9.69 11.71 -4.58
CA GLY A 47 -9.87 10.61 -5.53
C GLY A 47 -8.80 9.53 -5.47
N ALA A 48 -8.04 9.46 -4.36
CA ALA A 48 -7.03 8.44 -4.13
C ALA A 48 -7.50 7.41 -3.09
N ASP A 49 -6.85 6.25 -3.07
CA ASP A 49 -7.14 5.17 -2.13
C ASP A 49 -5.98 4.95 -1.15
N PHE A 50 -6.31 4.87 0.15
CA PHE A 50 -5.35 4.59 1.21
C PHE A 50 -5.53 3.18 1.76
N LYS A 51 -4.47 2.36 1.68
CA LYS A 51 -4.48 0.98 2.16
C LYS A 51 -3.19 0.66 2.93
N VAL A 52 -3.37 0.18 4.16
CA VAL A 52 -2.26 -0.36 4.96
C VAL A 52 -2.09 -1.83 4.60
N VAL A 53 -0.87 -2.21 4.23
CA VAL A 53 -0.57 -3.57 3.77
C VAL A 53 0.71 -4.05 4.45
N LYS A 54 0.82 -5.36 4.70
CA LYS A 54 2.10 -5.93 5.13
C LYS A 54 3.19 -5.68 4.08
N ASN A 55 4.31 -5.10 4.51
CA ASN A 55 5.47 -4.84 3.66
C ASN A 55 5.92 -6.05 2.85
N ARG A 56 5.88 -7.25 3.45
CA ARG A 56 6.26 -8.48 2.74
C ARG A 56 5.33 -8.79 1.56
N LEU A 57 4.04 -8.49 1.65
CA LEU A 57 3.09 -8.66 0.55
C LEU A 57 3.27 -7.56 -0.50
N ALA A 58 3.51 -6.31 -0.07
CA ALA A 58 3.81 -5.21 -0.98
C ALA A 58 5.08 -5.48 -1.80
N LYS A 59 6.16 -5.97 -1.17
CA LYS A 59 7.40 -6.36 -1.86
C LYS A 59 7.18 -7.45 -2.91
N ILE A 60 6.33 -8.44 -2.62
CA ILE A 60 5.99 -9.50 -3.59
C ILE A 60 5.15 -8.94 -4.74
N ALA A 61 4.21 -8.03 -4.46
CA ALA A 61 3.38 -7.40 -5.49
C ALA A 61 4.17 -6.41 -6.38
N LEU A 62 5.26 -5.86 -5.85
CA LEU A 62 6.18 -5.00 -6.59
C LEU A 62 7.18 -5.79 -7.44
N ASP A 63 7.38 -7.08 -7.12
CA ASP A 63 8.27 -7.96 -7.87
C ASP A 63 7.64 -8.31 -9.23
N GLY A 64 8.03 -7.54 -10.25
CA GLY A 64 7.46 -7.63 -11.61
C GLY A 64 6.76 -6.36 -12.10
N THR A 65 6.64 -5.31 -11.27
CA THR A 65 6.22 -3.98 -11.74
C THR A 65 7.43 -3.04 -11.91
N PRO A 66 7.34 -2.01 -12.79
CA PRO A 66 8.42 -1.05 -13.01
C PRO A 66 8.79 -0.22 -11.76
N MET A 67 8.00 -0.33 -10.69
CA MET A 67 8.22 0.34 -9.41
C MET A 67 9.05 -0.50 -8.41
N GLN A 68 9.74 -1.56 -8.86
CA GLN A 68 10.64 -2.37 -8.01
C GLN A 68 11.61 -1.54 -7.15
N GLY A 69 12.08 -0.38 -7.65
CA GLY A 69 12.97 0.52 -6.91
C GLY A 69 12.38 1.12 -5.62
N ILE A 70 11.05 1.11 -5.47
CA ILE A 70 10.40 1.62 -4.26
C ILE A 70 10.30 0.55 -3.14
N SER A 71 10.63 -0.71 -3.45
CA SER A 71 10.62 -1.84 -2.51
C SER A 71 11.52 -1.61 -1.28
N GLU A 72 12.58 -0.84 -1.42
CA GLU A 72 13.49 -0.44 -0.34
C GLU A 72 12.85 0.52 0.67
N LYS A 73 11.83 1.29 0.25
CA LYS A 73 11.10 2.19 1.15
C LYS A 73 10.03 1.48 1.99
N PHE A 74 9.69 0.23 1.67
CA PHE A 74 8.81 -0.63 2.49
C PHE A 74 9.59 -1.28 3.65
N VAL A 75 10.27 -0.47 4.45
CA VAL A 75 11.01 -0.88 5.65
C VAL A 75 10.48 -0.08 6.84
N GLY A 76 9.98 -0.79 7.87
CA GLY A 76 9.30 -0.17 9.01
C GLY A 76 7.77 -0.12 8.83
N PRO A 77 7.03 0.55 9.72
CA PRO A 77 5.58 0.70 9.61
C PRO A 77 5.26 1.63 8.44
N THR A 78 4.79 1.04 7.33
CA THR A 78 4.41 1.68 6.06
C THR A 78 3.14 1.07 5.54
#